data_AF-A0A1J4UL71-F1
#
_entry.id   AF-A0A1J4UL71-F1
#
_cell.length_a   1.000
_cell.length_b   1.000
_cell.length_c   1.000
_cell.angle_alpha   90.00
_cell.angle_beta   90.00
_cell.angle_gamma   90.00
#
_symmetry.space_group_name_H-M   'P 1'
#
loop_
_entity.id
_entity.type
_entity.pdbx_description
1 polymer ?
#
loop_
_entity_poly.entity_id
_entity_poly.type
_entity_poly.pdbx_seq_one_letter_code
_entity_poly.pdbx_strand_id
1 'polypeptide(L)'
;MTKAQIELSMLTRFAMIFFIVSLAALMMGLSNREKAQLCSAQSSELASSIASQVNQVLTSPVEDERKVFPLTASLASGKEEYSRYQIKLTNKPPVEGSTRGYILIEVRPLATTECRTTVPVYYDADLLGGITLAGAGGDDGPLVDEMGESIIFQPSTRSGEPSWFLTILKCKPKHVEFKTQLWIEDCRHENPAQCTNFIDPVIDGCCGWNWVDNFANPQGCKNA
;
A
#
# COMPACT_ATOMS: atom_id res chain seq x y z
N MET A 1 -56.01 26.97 -33.51
CA MET A 1 -54.58 26.63 -33.31
C MET A 1 -53.96 26.40 -34.66
N THR A 2 -52.98 27.22 -35.06
CA THR A 2 -52.31 27.07 -36.36
C THR A 2 -51.26 25.97 -36.27
N LYS A 3 -51.05 25.24 -37.38
CA LYS A 3 -50.05 24.15 -37.48
C LYS A 3 -48.67 24.59 -36.98
N ALA A 4 -48.30 25.83 -37.29
CA ALA A 4 -47.06 26.47 -36.85
C ALA A 4 -46.92 26.57 -35.31
N GLN A 5 -48.00 26.83 -34.56
CA GLN A 5 -47.92 26.87 -33.08
C GLN A 5 -47.66 25.49 -32.48
N ILE A 6 -48.18 24.43 -33.10
CA ILE A 6 -47.97 23.04 -32.65
C ILE A 6 -46.53 22.61 -32.96
N GLU A 7 -46.03 22.94 -34.15
CA GLU A 7 -44.64 22.65 -34.56
C GLU A 7 -43.63 23.38 -33.66
N LEU A 8 -43.87 24.66 -33.36
CA LEU A 8 -42.99 25.44 -32.48
C LEU A 8 -43.01 24.95 -31.02
N SER A 9 -44.18 24.48 -30.56
CA SER A 9 -44.32 23.86 -29.24
C SER A 9 -43.67 22.48 -29.15
N MET A 10 -43.68 21.68 -30.22
CA MET A 10 -42.97 20.40 -30.23
C MET A 10 -41.46 20.61 -30.27
N LEU A 11 -40.99 21.54 -31.10
CA LEU A 11 -39.57 21.86 -31.23
C LEU A 11 -38.96 22.30 -29.88
N THR A 12 -39.64 23.18 -29.15
CA THR A 12 -39.18 23.65 -27.83
C THR A 12 -39.14 22.53 -26.78
N ARG A 13 -40.12 21.61 -26.79
CA ARG A 13 -40.11 20.44 -25.89
C ARG A 13 -38.96 19.50 -26.20
N PHE A 14 -38.72 19.20 -27.48
CA PHE A 14 -37.58 18.36 -27.87
C PHE A 14 -36.23 19.02 -27.55
N ALA A 15 -36.10 20.32 -27.79
CA ALA A 15 -34.88 21.07 -27.45
C ALA A 15 -34.61 21.05 -25.94
N MET A 16 -35.64 21.22 -25.10
CA MET A 16 -35.49 21.12 -23.64
C MET A 16 -35.03 19.72 -23.20
N ILE A 17 -35.66 18.66 -23.73
CA ILE A 17 -35.30 17.28 -23.36
C ILE A 17 -33.86 16.99 -23.80
N PHE A 18 -33.48 17.37 -25.01
CA PHE A 18 -32.14 17.14 -25.52
C PHE A 18 -31.08 17.90 -24.69
N PHE A 19 -31.40 19.12 -24.27
CA PHE A 19 -30.52 19.91 -23.41
C PHE A 19 -30.34 19.29 -22.02
N ILE A 20 -31.42 18.77 -21.41
CA ILE A 20 -31.32 18.09 -20.10
C ILE A 20 -30.47 16.83 -20.21
N VAL A 21 -30.67 16.03 -21.26
CA VAL A 21 -29.90 14.79 -21.47
C VAL A 21 -28.42 15.09 -21.74
N SER A 22 -28.12 16.09 -22.57
CA SER A 22 -26.73 16.46 -22.86
C SER A 22 -26.02 17.05 -21.63
N LEU A 23 -26.72 17.85 -20.82
CA LEU A 23 -26.19 18.38 -19.57
C LEU A 23 -25.93 17.26 -18.55
N ALA A 24 -26.83 16.30 -18.43
CA ALA A 24 -26.64 15.13 -17.55
C ALA A 24 -25.45 14.27 -18.00
N ALA A 25 -25.30 14.04 -19.30
CA ALA A 25 -24.16 13.30 -19.85
C ALA A 25 -22.83 14.04 -19.62
N LEU A 26 -22.81 15.36 -19.78
CA LEU A 26 -21.62 16.19 -19.47
C LEU A 26 -21.26 16.13 -17.99
N MET A 27 -22.24 16.28 -17.10
CA MET A 27 -22.04 16.19 -15.64
C MET A 27 -21.48 14.80 -15.24
N MET A 28 -22.02 13.72 -15.79
CA MET A 28 -21.51 12.37 -15.56
C MET A 28 -20.07 12.21 -16.09
N GLY A 29 -19.77 12.76 -17.27
CA GLY A 29 -18.43 12.72 -17.85
C GLY A 29 -17.39 13.49 -17.04
N LEU A 30 -17.75 14.65 -16.49
CA LEU A 30 -16.87 15.44 -15.61
C LEU A 30 -16.62 14.72 -14.28
N SER A 31 -17.67 14.13 -13.68
CA SER A 31 -17.53 13.39 -12.41
C SER A 31 -16.54 12.23 -12.51
N ASN A 32 -16.56 11.46 -13.61
CA ASN A 32 -15.63 10.35 -13.78
C ASN A 32 -14.18 10.83 -13.93
N ARG A 33 -13.94 11.95 -14.61
CA ARG A 33 -12.59 12.53 -14.74
C ARG A 33 -12.05 13.05 -13.41
N GLU A 34 -12.88 13.74 -12.64
CA GLU A 34 -12.50 14.23 -11.31
C GLU A 34 -12.20 13.07 -10.36
N LYS A 35 -13.02 12.02 -10.38
CA LYS A 35 -12.76 10.79 -9.60
C LYS A 35 -11.42 10.16 -9.95
N ALA A 36 -11.10 10.00 -11.25
CA ALA A 36 -9.83 9.44 -11.68
C ALA A 36 -8.62 10.29 -11.24
N GLN A 37 -8.74 11.62 -11.32
CA GLN A 37 -7.69 12.54 -10.89
C GLN A 37 -7.47 12.51 -9.37
N LEU A 38 -8.55 12.54 -8.58
CA LEU A 38 -8.50 12.43 -7.12
C LEU A 38 -7.88 11.10 -6.68
N CYS A 39 -8.29 10.02 -7.34
CA CYS A 39 -7.80 8.67 -7.09
C CYS A 39 -6.28 8.54 -7.34
N SER A 40 -5.79 9.09 -8.45
CA SER A 40 -4.36 9.13 -8.79
C SER A 40 -3.55 10.02 -7.83
N ALA A 41 -4.10 11.19 -7.46
CA ALA A 41 -3.44 12.07 -6.50
C ALA A 41 -3.30 11.41 -5.12
N GLN A 42 -4.36 10.75 -4.64
CA GLN A 42 -4.34 10.02 -3.36
C GLN A 42 -3.40 8.81 -3.38
N SER A 43 -3.41 8.00 -4.45
CA SER A 43 -2.46 6.88 -4.56
C SER A 43 -1.02 7.36 -4.63
N SER A 44 -0.77 8.49 -5.30
CA SER A 44 0.56 9.08 -5.40
C SER A 44 1.07 9.63 -4.08
N GLU A 45 0.22 10.36 -3.35
CA GLU A 45 0.56 10.89 -2.03
C GLU A 45 0.87 9.75 -1.04
N LEU A 46 0.05 8.70 -1.07
CA LEU A 46 0.25 7.53 -0.20
C LEU A 46 1.52 6.77 -0.58
N ALA A 47 1.73 6.46 -1.86
CA ALA A 47 2.91 5.74 -2.32
C ALA A 47 4.20 6.51 -1.98
N SER A 48 4.19 7.83 -2.17
CA SER A 48 5.32 8.71 -1.86
C SER A 48 5.58 8.80 -0.36
N SER A 49 4.51 8.85 0.46
CA SER A 49 4.60 8.87 1.92
C SER A 49 5.22 7.57 2.44
N ILE A 50 4.71 6.41 2.01
CA ILE A 50 5.25 5.10 2.40
C ILE A 50 6.70 4.98 1.91
N ALA A 51 6.99 5.37 0.66
CA ALA A 51 8.35 5.37 0.13
C ALA A 51 9.33 6.20 0.95
N SER A 52 8.89 7.38 1.42
CA SER A 52 9.70 8.23 2.30
C SER A 52 9.99 7.53 3.63
N GLN A 53 9.00 6.86 4.24
CA GLN A 53 9.21 6.14 5.51
C GLN A 53 10.12 4.92 5.32
N VAL A 54 9.92 4.13 4.25
CA VAL A 54 10.82 3.01 3.92
C VAL A 54 12.24 3.53 3.72
N ASN A 55 12.41 4.61 2.96
CA ASN A 55 13.72 5.20 2.74
C ASN A 55 14.38 5.66 4.05
N GLN A 56 13.63 6.32 4.94
CA GLN A 56 14.14 6.72 6.27
C GLN A 56 14.62 5.52 7.09
N VAL A 57 13.84 4.44 7.11
CA VAL A 57 14.17 3.21 7.84
C VAL A 57 15.43 2.55 7.27
N LEU A 58 15.51 2.43 5.94
CA LEU A 58 16.66 1.83 5.25
C LEU A 58 17.93 2.65 5.39
N THR A 59 17.83 3.98 5.35
CA THR A 59 18.96 4.90 5.48
C THR A 59 19.35 5.22 6.92
N SER A 60 18.56 4.79 7.90
CA SER A 60 18.90 4.98 9.32
C SER A 60 20.25 4.31 9.65
N PRO A 61 21.14 4.99 10.39
CA PRO A 61 22.40 4.40 10.83
C PRO A 61 22.22 3.37 11.95
N VAL A 62 21.04 3.34 12.58
CA VAL A 62 20.73 2.38 13.64
C VAL A 62 20.54 1.00 13.02
N GLU A 63 21.07 -0.03 13.69
CA GLU A 63 20.97 -1.42 13.23
C GLU A 63 19.52 -1.88 13.13
N ASP A 64 18.75 -1.61 14.19
CA ASP A 64 17.35 -1.98 14.33
C ASP A 64 16.52 -0.69 14.40
N GLU A 65 15.77 -0.38 13.34
CA GLU A 65 15.01 0.87 13.22
C GLU A 65 13.53 0.56 13.00
N ARG A 66 12.67 1.10 13.87
CA ARG A 66 11.21 0.96 13.79
C ARG A 66 10.55 2.29 13.50
N LYS A 67 9.69 2.32 12.49
CA LYS A 67 8.85 3.47 12.17
C LYS A 67 7.39 3.06 12.08
N VAL A 68 6.54 3.69 12.89
CA VAL A 68 5.08 3.53 12.82
C VAL A 68 4.53 4.69 12.00
N PHE A 69 3.91 4.38 10.86
CA PHE A 69 3.33 5.37 9.95
C PHE A 69 1.81 5.34 10.05
N PRO A 70 1.15 6.45 10.42
CA PRO A 70 -0.31 6.50 10.43
C PRO A 70 -0.85 6.44 9.01
N LEU A 71 -1.74 5.49 8.77
CA LEU A 71 -2.55 5.46 7.54
C LEU A 71 -3.66 6.49 7.72
N THR A 72 -3.78 7.43 6.77
CA THR A 72 -4.82 8.47 6.82
C THR A 72 -6.22 7.82 6.86
N ALA A 73 -7.17 8.46 7.55
CA ALA A 73 -8.51 7.91 7.83
C ALA A 73 -9.31 7.49 6.59
N SER A 74 -9.02 8.09 5.43
CA SER A 74 -9.54 7.68 4.12
C SER A 74 -9.19 6.24 3.74
N LEU A 75 -8.09 5.70 4.27
CA LEU A 75 -7.62 4.32 4.08
C LEU A 75 -8.11 3.37 5.17
N ALA A 76 -8.20 3.89 6.40
CA ALA A 76 -8.61 3.12 7.58
C ALA A 76 -10.11 2.80 7.57
N SER A 77 -10.96 3.76 7.16
CA SER A 77 -12.41 3.72 7.45
C SER A 77 -13.32 4.02 6.26
N GLY A 78 -12.81 3.78 5.05
CA GLY A 78 -13.57 3.93 3.83
C GLY A 78 -14.87 3.13 3.81
N LYS A 79 -16.02 3.82 3.96
CA LYS A 79 -17.36 3.23 3.73
C LYS A 79 -17.61 2.90 2.26
N GLU A 80 -16.79 3.41 1.33
CA GLU A 80 -16.90 3.19 -0.11
C GLU A 80 -15.71 2.39 -0.68
N GLU A 81 -15.94 1.62 -1.74
CA GLU A 81 -14.93 0.77 -2.38
C GLU A 81 -13.69 1.54 -2.89
N TYR A 82 -13.84 2.84 -3.18
CA TYR A 82 -12.77 3.73 -3.66
C TYR A 82 -11.82 4.24 -2.58
N SER A 83 -12.16 4.07 -1.31
CA SER A 83 -11.31 4.45 -0.17
C SER A 83 -10.38 3.32 0.30
N ARG A 84 -10.53 2.13 -0.29
CA ARG A 84 -9.75 0.95 0.09
C ARG A 84 -8.60 0.75 -0.88
N TYR A 85 -7.39 1.06 -0.43
CA TYR A 85 -6.18 0.90 -1.23
C TYR A 85 -5.43 -0.36 -0.81
N GLN A 86 -4.98 -1.10 -1.81
CA GLN A 86 -4.02 -2.17 -1.68
C GLN A 86 -2.61 -1.57 -1.82
N ILE A 87 -1.72 -1.99 -0.91
CA ILE A 87 -0.30 -1.61 -0.93
C ILE A 87 0.49 -2.87 -1.26
N LYS A 88 1.26 -2.83 -2.34
CA LYS A 88 2.17 -3.90 -2.74
C LYS A 88 3.60 -3.41 -2.68
N LEU A 89 4.45 -4.09 -1.93
CA LEU A 89 5.88 -3.87 -1.94
C LEU A 89 6.55 -5.02 -2.66
N THR A 90 7.45 -4.72 -3.60
CA THR A 90 8.22 -5.72 -4.33
C THR A 90 9.69 -5.39 -4.24
N ASN A 91 10.47 -6.28 -3.67
CA ASN A 91 11.91 -6.17 -3.68
C ASN A 91 12.45 -6.55 -5.05
N LYS A 92 13.23 -5.65 -5.65
CA LYS A 92 13.97 -5.88 -6.88
C LYS A 92 15.47 -5.88 -6.53
N PRO A 93 16.08 -7.07 -6.39
CA PRO A 93 17.47 -7.17 -6.03
C PRO A 93 18.36 -6.53 -7.11
N PRO A 94 19.62 -6.19 -6.77
CA PRO A 94 20.55 -5.68 -7.75
C PRO A 94 20.72 -6.64 -8.93
N VAL A 95 20.76 -6.08 -10.13
CA VAL A 95 21.13 -6.81 -11.34
C VAL A 95 22.64 -7.05 -11.36
N GLU A 96 23.07 -8.10 -12.06
CA GLU A 96 24.47 -8.47 -12.19
C GLU A 96 25.34 -7.27 -12.63
N GLY A 97 26.39 -6.96 -11.84
CA GLY A 97 27.26 -5.80 -12.06
C GLY A 97 26.78 -4.47 -11.44
N SER A 98 25.66 -4.47 -10.72
CA SER A 98 25.18 -3.32 -9.93
C SER A 98 25.10 -3.69 -8.45
N THR A 99 25.42 -2.74 -7.57
CA THR A 99 25.21 -2.86 -6.12
C THR A 99 23.85 -2.29 -5.70
N ARG A 100 23.17 -1.56 -6.61
CA ARG A 100 21.90 -0.90 -6.32
C ARG A 100 20.73 -1.83 -6.58
N GLY A 101 19.97 -2.13 -5.53
CA GLY A 101 18.64 -2.70 -5.60
C GLY A 101 17.56 -1.63 -5.36
N TYR A 102 16.30 -1.99 -5.49
CA TYR A 102 15.20 -1.11 -5.10
C TYR A 102 13.97 -1.88 -4.62
N ILE A 103 13.21 -1.27 -3.72
CA ILE A 103 11.88 -1.73 -3.34
C ILE A 103 10.87 -0.91 -4.12
N LEU A 104 10.07 -1.57 -4.95
CA LEU A 104 8.97 -0.95 -5.68
C LEU A 104 7.73 -0.95 -4.80
N ILE A 105 7.23 0.24 -4.48
CA ILE A 105 6.01 0.44 -3.70
C ILE A 105 4.90 0.81 -4.66
N GLU A 106 3.89 -0.04 -4.72
CA GLU A 106 2.72 0.12 -5.56
C GLU A 106 1.49 0.34 -4.69
N VAL A 107 0.73 1.38 -5.00
CA VAL A 107 -0.55 1.68 -4.36
C VAL A 107 -1.63 1.72 -5.43
N ARG A 108 -2.70 0.95 -5.21
CA ARG A 108 -3.87 0.91 -6.10
C ARG A 108 -5.17 0.74 -5.31
N PRO A 109 -6.29 1.35 -5.73
CA PRO A 109 -7.58 1.08 -5.11
C PRO A 109 -8.06 -0.32 -5.44
N LEU A 110 -8.89 -0.93 -4.59
CA LEU A 110 -9.48 -2.24 -4.85
C LEU A 110 -10.54 -2.21 -5.96
N ALA A 111 -11.31 -1.11 -6.05
CA ALA A 111 -12.45 -0.99 -6.95
C ALA A 111 -12.07 -0.87 -8.44
N THR A 112 -10.85 -0.43 -8.75
CA THR A 112 -10.43 -0.15 -10.13
C THR A 112 -8.92 -0.33 -10.30
N THR A 113 -8.52 -0.79 -11.49
CA THR A 113 -7.10 -0.88 -11.87
C THR A 113 -6.59 0.37 -12.59
N GLU A 114 -7.47 1.34 -12.87
CA GLU A 114 -7.14 2.51 -13.68
C GLU A 114 -6.22 3.50 -12.93
N CYS A 115 -6.36 3.60 -11.61
CA CYS A 115 -5.45 4.39 -10.79
C CYS A 115 -4.39 3.47 -10.18
N ARG A 116 -3.13 3.70 -10.54
CA ARG A 116 -2.01 3.01 -9.92
C ARG A 116 -0.85 3.98 -9.83
N THR A 117 -0.21 4.03 -8.68
CA THR A 117 1.04 4.74 -8.52
C THR A 117 2.11 3.80 -8.03
N THR A 118 3.30 3.90 -8.63
CA THR A 118 4.46 3.10 -8.29
C THR A 118 5.63 4.02 -7.97
N VAL A 119 6.25 3.86 -6.81
CA VAL A 119 7.40 4.65 -6.38
C VAL A 119 8.54 3.70 -6.00
N PRO A 120 9.73 3.81 -6.62
CA PRO A 120 10.90 3.02 -6.24
C PRO A 120 11.64 3.66 -5.06
N VAL A 121 12.07 2.83 -4.12
CA VAL A 121 13.02 3.19 -3.05
C VAL A 121 14.32 2.43 -3.27
N TYR A 122 15.37 3.14 -3.64
CA TYR A 122 16.67 2.55 -3.94
C TYR A 122 17.46 2.26 -2.66
N TYR A 123 18.22 1.17 -2.67
CA TYR A 123 19.12 0.82 -1.58
C TYR A 123 20.43 0.25 -2.13
N ASP A 124 21.49 0.35 -1.32
CA ASP A 124 22.79 -0.24 -1.62
C ASP A 124 22.89 -1.63 -0.98
N ALA A 125 23.00 -2.66 -1.81
CA ALA A 125 23.08 -4.04 -1.35
C ALA A 125 24.43 -4.38 -0.70
N ASP A 126 25.50 -3.62 -0.98
CA ASP A 126 26.78 -3.83 -0.31
C ASP A 126 26.71 -3.38 1.15
N LEU A 127 25.93 -2.33 1.43
CA LEU A 127 25.71 -1.82 2.79
C LEU A 127 24.72 -2.68 3.58
N LEU A 128 23.68 -3.20 2.91
CA LEU A 128 22.58 -3.91 3.57
C LEU A 128 22.65 -5.45 3.43
N GLY A 129 23.59 -6.00 2.66
CA GLY A 129 23.65 -7.44 2.39
C GLY A 129 22.45 -7.96 1.58
N GLY A 130 21.76 -7.07 0.86
CA GLY A 130 20.45 -7.32 0.26
C GLY A 130 19.29 -7.24 1.26
N ILE A 131 18.07 -7.14 0.73
CA ILE A 131 16.84 -7.01 1.53
C ILE A 131 15.99 -8.27 1.36
N THR A 132 15.37 -8.74 2.44
CA THR A 132 14.27 -9.70 2.39
C THR A 132 13.03 -9.03 2.99
N LEU A 133 11.90 -9.13 2.29
CA LEU A 133 10.63 -8.62 2.78
C LEU A 133 9.96 -9.69 3.64
N ALA A 134 9.47 -9.29 4.79
CA ALA A 134 8.59 -10.06 5.65
C ALA A 134 7.46 -9.15 6.13
N GLY A 135 6.33 -9.71 6.53
CA GLY A 135 5.27 -8.89 7.07
C GLY A 135 4.12 -9.67 7.60
N ALA A 136 3.37 -9.05 8.50
CA ALA A 136 2.17 -9.58 9.13
C ALA A 136 0.99 -8.62 8.94
N GLY A 137 -0.21 -9.15 9.13
CA GLY A 137 -1.45 -8.39 9.08
C GLY A 137 -2.49 -9.05 9.99
N GLY A 138 -3.70 -8.48 10.02
CA GLY A 138 -4.82 -9.13 10.72
C GLY A 138 -5.21 -10.47 10.09
N ASP A 139 -6.40 -10.99 10.40
CA ASP A 139 -6.84 -12.35 10.02
C ASP A 139 -6.67 -12.77 8.54
N ASP A 140 -6.58 -11.82 7.62
CA ASP A 140 -6.39 -12.08 6.18
C ASP A 140 -4.90 -12.21 5.78
N GLY A 141 -3.98 -11.79 6.65
CA GLY A 141 -2.52 -11.75 6.42
C GLY A 141 -2.11 -10.88 5.22
N PRO A 142 -0.82 -10.56 5.06
CA PRO A 142 -0.34 -10.09 3.78
C PRO A 142 -0.24 -11.27 2.82
N LEU A 143 -0.57 -11.04 1.55
CA LEU A 143 -0.28 -12.04 0.52
C LEU A 143 1.20 -11.92 0.16
N VAL A 144 1.95 -12.99 0.42
CA VAL A 144 3.37 -13.10 0.06
C VAL A 144 3.48 -13.95 -1.20
N ASP A 145 4.22 -13.46 -2.18
CA ASP A 145 4.53 -14.23 -3.40
C ASP A 145 5.37 -15.47 -3.01
N GLU A 146 5.26 -16.58 -3.76
CA GLU A 146 5.94 -17.85 -3.48
C GLU A 146 7.47 -17.69 -3.34
N MET A 147 8.02 -16.67 -4.01
CA MET A 147 9.45 -16.34 -3.94
C MET A 147 9.82 -15.46 -2.72
N GLY A 148 8.84 -14.86 -2.03
CA GLY A 148 9.05 -13.89 -0.94
C GLY A 148 9.57 -12.53 -1.43
N GLU A 149 9.43 -12.26 -2.73
CA GLU A 149 9.90 -11.02 -3.35
C GLU A 149 8.87 -9.91 -3.27
N SER A 150 7.60 -10.23 -3.03
CA SER A 150 6.56 -9.23 -2.85
C SER A 150 5.61 -9.54 -1.72
N ILE A 151 5.14 -8.48 -1.07
CA ILE A 151 4.17 -8.49 0.02
C ILE A 151 3.04 -7.55 -0.36
N ILE A 152 1.81 -8.03 -0.23
CA ILE A 152 0.60 -7.29 -0.58
C ILE A 152 -0.27 -7.15 0.66
N PHE A 153 -0.45 -5.92 1.13
CA PHE A 153 -1.40 -5.57 2.17
C PHE A 153 -2.73 -5.21 1.54
N GLN A 154 -3.74 -6.02 1.85
CA GLN A 154 -5.11 -5.71 1.47
C GLN A 154 -5.79 -4.93 2.60
N PRO A 155 -6.64 -3.94 2.27
CA PRO A 155 -7.43 -3.27 3.28
C PRO A 155 -8.43 -4.26 3.87
N SER A 156 -8.68 -4.16 5.18
CA SER A 156 -9.58 -5.05 5.91
C SER A 156 -10.96 -5.13 5.26
N THR A 157 -11.44 -6.36 5.06
CA THR A 157 -12.79 -6.62 4.55
C THR A 157 -13.85 -6.60 5.65
N ARG A 158 -13.44 -6.70 6.93
CA ARG A 158 -14.31 -6.75 8.10
C ARG A 158 -14.68 -5.36 8.60
N SER A 159 -15.97 -5.16 8.88
CA SER A 159 -16.48 -3.92 9.46
C SER A 159 -15.99 -3.79 10.90
N GLY A 160 -15.29 -2.69 11.23
CA GLY A 160 -14.85 -2.40 12.60
C GLY A 160 -13.39 -2.76 12.92
N GLU A 161 -12.64 -3.31 11.97
CA GLU A 161 -11.20 -3.57 12.11
C GLU A 161 -10.39 -2.77 11.08
N PRO A 162 -10.34 -1.43 11.23
CA PRO A 162 -9.61 -0.58 10.31
C PRO A 162 -8.08 -0.73 10.49
N SER A 163 -7.35 -0.67 9.38
CA SER A 163 -5.90 -0.50 9.37
C SER A 163 -5.54 0.92 9.78
N TRP A 164 -4.96 1.11 10.97
CA TRP A 164 -4.64 2.44 11.48
C TRP A 164 -3.21 2.85 11.17
N PHE A 165 -2.28 1.90 11.20
CA PHE A 165 -0.86 2.17 11.04
C PHE A 165 -0.20 1.12 10.15
N LEU A 166 0.80 1.56 9.41
CA LEU A 166 1.78 0.69 8.75
C LEU A 166 3.08 0.78 9.55
N THR A 167 3.47 -0.30 10.21
CA THR A 167 4.79 -0.34 10.85
C THR A 167 5.82 -0.88 9.87
N ILE A 168 6.98 -0.22 9.83
CA ILE A 168 8.13 -0.64 9.05
C ILE A 168 9.28 -0.81 10.02
N LEU A 169 9.86 -2.00 10.04
CA LEU A 169 10.96 -2.39 10.90
C LEU A 169 12.11 -2.91 10.05
N LYS A 170 13.27 -2.27 10.14
CA LYS A 170 14.52 -2.81 9.62
C LYS A 170 15.23 -3.55 10.73
N CYS A 171 15.64 -4.78 10.43
CA CYS A 171 16.48 -5.59 11.29
C CYS A 171 17.77 -5.93 10.56
N LYS A 172 18.90 -5.53 11.15
CA LYS A 172 20.21 -5.90 10.62
C LYS A 172 20.55 -7.33 11.06
N PRO A 173 21.06 -8.18 10.16
CA PRO A 173 21.43 -9.53 10.52
C PRO A 173 22.52 -9.52 11.59
N LYS A 174 22.30 -10.23 12.70
CA LYS A 174 23.31 -10.43 13.76
C LYS A 174 24.33 -11.52 13.39
N HIS A 175 24.05 -12.30 12.34
CA HIS A 175 24.95 -13.31 11.78
C HIS A 175 25.14 -13.13 10.27
N VAL A 176 26.35 -13.42 9.78
CA VAL A 176 26.83 -13.12 8.41
C VAL A 176 26.00 -13.82 7.31
N GLU A 177 25.33 -14.93 7.64
CA GLU A 177 24.55 -15.71 6.69
C GLU A 177 23.17 -15.09 6.36
N PHE A 178 22.71 -14.14 7.17
CA PHE A 178 21.41 -13.51 6.97
C PHE A 178 21.54 -12.17 6.24
N LYS A 179 20.49 -11.82 5.48
CA LYS A 179 20.34 -10.53 4.80
C LYS A 179 19.61 -9.55 5.71
N THR A 180 19.70 -8.24 5.43
CA THR A 180 18.83 -7.26 6.11
C THR A 180 17.38 -7.62 5.87
N GLN A 181 16.60 -7.67 6.94
CA GLN A 181 15.17 -7.93 6.85
C GLN A 181 14.41 -6.62 7.01
N LEU A 182 13.43 -6.42 6.14
CA LEU A 182 12.46 -5.35 6.25
C LEU A 182 11.10 -5.98 6.56
N TRP A 183 10.73 -5.91 7.84
CA TRP A 183 9.45 -6.35 8.35
C TRP A 183 8.42 -5.22 8.21
N ILE A 184 7.25 -5.54 7.66
CA ILE A 184 6.17 -4.58 7.45
C ILE A 184 4.88 -5.13 8.04
N GLU A 185 4.22 -4.36 8.88
CA GLU A 185 3.01 -4.81 9.59
C GLU A 185 1.84 -3.87 9.30
N ASP A 186 0.70 -4.46 8.92
CA ASP A 186 -0.60 -3.77 8.95
C ASP A 186 -1.17 -3.81 10.37
N CYS A 187 -0.96 -2.72 11.12
CA CYS A 187 -1.41 -2.62 12.49
C CYS A 187 -2.84 -2.06 12.59
N ARG A 188 -3.70 -2.86 13.21
CA ARG A 188 -5.13 -2.56 13.44
C ARG A 188 -5.44 -2.04 14.84
N HIS A 189 -4.41 -1.81 15.66
CA HIS A 189 -4.58 -1.19 16.98
C HIS A 189 -4.71 0.34 16.83
N GLU A 190 -5.61 0.94 17.60
CA GLU A 190 -5.76 2.40 17.66
C GLU A 190 -4.54 3.09 18.33
N ASN A 191 -3.83 2.37 19.19
CA ASN A 191 -2.65 2.85 19.86
C ASN A 191 -1.38 2.44 19.09
N PRO A 192 -0.58 3.38 18.55
CA PRO A 192 0.64 3.05 17.80
C PRO A 192 1.70 2.33 18.65
N ALA A 193 1.66 2.45 19.98
CA ALA A 193 2.57 1.72 20.86
C ALA A 193 2.29 0.21 20.92
N GLN A 194 1.08 -0.21 20.52
CA GLN A 194 0.69 -1.62 20.42
C GLN A 194 1.04 -2.22 19.05
N CYS A 195 1.41 -1.39 18.08
CA CYS A 195 1.91 -1.84 16.80
C CYS A 195 3.35 -2.34 16.96
N THR A 196 3.56 -3.63 16.68
CA THR A 196 4.89 -4.25 16.64
C THR A 196 5.61 -4.22 18.00
N ASN A 197 5.26 -5.18 18.85
CA ASN A 197 6.07 -5.48 20.04
C ASN A 197 7.33 -6.22 19.60
N PHE A 198 8.50 -5.68 19.91
CA PHE A 198 9.82 -6.34 19.74
C PHE A 198 9.99 -7.63 20.58
N ILE A 199 8.89 -8.19 21.08
CA ILE A 199 8.82 -9.39 21.91
C ILE A 199 7.96 -10.43 21.17
N ASP A 200 7.51 -10.13 19.95
CA ASP A 200 6.84 -11.10 19.10
C ASP A 200 7.85 -12.19 18.70
N PRO A 201 7.62 -13.46 19.06
CA PRO A 201 8.55 -14.56 18.73
C PRO A 201 8.82 -14.69 17.23
N VAL A 202 7.86 -14.28 16.40
CA VAL A 202 8.02 -14.24 14.94
C VAL A 202 9.06 -13.21 14.57
N ILE A 203 8.87 -11.95 15.01
CA ILE A 203 9.77 -10.85 14.70
C ILE A 203 11.16 -11.13 15.27
N ASP A 204 11.24 -11.66 16.49
CA ASP A 204 12.49 -12.05 17.13
C ASP A 204 13.24 -13.13 16.34
N GLY A 205 12.53 -14.12 15.82
CA GLY A 205 13.10 -15.16 14.95
C GLY A 205 13.57 -14.61 13.60
N CYS A 206 12.85 -13.64 13.05
CA CYS A 206 13.17 -12.99 11.79
C CYS A 206 14.34 -12.02 11.90
N CYS A 207 14.35 -11.20 12.95
CA CYS A 207 15.40 -10.24 13.24
C CYS A 207 16.62 -10.88 13.92
N GLY A 208 16.50 -12.14 14.37
CA GLY A 208 17.58 -12.91 14.98
C GLY A 208 17.99 -12.38 16.36
N TRP A 209 17.06 -11.78 17.11
CA TRP A 209 17.36 -11.15 18.40
C TRP A 209 17.39 -12.13 19.57
N ASN A 210 16.61 -13.20 19.51
CA ASN A 210 16.54 -14.24 20.54
C ASN A 210 16.84 -15.62 19.94
N TRP A 211 18.09 -15.83 19.53
CA TRP A 211 18.55 -17.13 19.03
C TRP A 211 18.81 -18.08 20.22
N VAL A 212 17.79 -18.84 20.61
CA VAL A 212 17.94 -20.00 21.49
C VAL A 212 17.76 -21.26 20.64
N ASP A 213 18.78 -21.61 19.86
CA ASP A 213 19.10 -22.87 19.16
C ASP A 213 18.00 -23.69 18.42
N ASN A 214 16.72 -23.34 18.43
CA ASN A 214 15.64 -24.24 17.96
C ASN A 214 14.56 -23.59 17.06
N PHE A 215 14.68 -22.31 16.68
CA PHE A 215 13.72 -21.64 15.77
C PHE A 215 14.38 -21.04 14.52
N ALA A 216 15.48 -21.63 14.06
CA ALA A 216 16.06 -21.30 12.77
C ALA A 216 15.19 -21.89 11.63
N ASN A 217 14.00 -21.32 11.41
CA ASN A 217 13.29 -21.51 10.16
C ASN A 217 13.08 -20.17 9.45
N PRO A 218 14.02 -19.73 8.58
CA PRO A 218 13.83 -18.54 7.76
C PRO A 218 12.60 -18.64 6.83
N GLN A 219 11.98 -19.82 6.67
CA GLN A 219 10.69 -19.94 6.00
C GLN A 219 9.52 -19.45 6.86
N GLY A 220 9.63 -19.49 8.20
CA GLY A 220 8.60 -18.95 9.11
C GLY A 220 8.41 -17.44 8.92
N CYS A 221 9.48 -16.72 8.61
CA CYS A 221 9.47 -15.28 8.36
C CYS A 221 8.77 -14.86 7.07
N LYS A 222 8.61 -15.79 6.12
CA LYS A 222 7.90 -15.51 4.87
C LYS A 222 6.38 -15.61 5.02
N ASN A 223 5.86 -16.25 6.07
CA ASN A 223 4.46 -16.69 6.18
C ASN A 223 3.80 -16.30 7.52
N ALA A 224 4.32 -15.29 8.23
CA ALA A 224 3.84 -14.94 9.57
C ALA A 224 2.93 -13.70 9.62
#